data_AF-A0A6A0I1Q9-F1
#
_entry.id   AF-A0A6A0I1Q9-F1
#
_cell.length_a   1.000
_cell.length_b   1.000
_cell.length_c   1.000
_cell.angle_alpha   90.00
_cell.angle_beta   90.00
_cell.angle_gamma   90.00
#
_symmetry.space_group_name_H-M   'P 1'
#
loop_
_entity.id
_entity.type
_entity.pdbx_description
1 polymer ?
#
loop_
_entity_poly.entity_id
_entity_poly.type
_entity_poly.pdbx_seq_one_letter_code
_entity_poly.pdbx_strand_id
1 'polypeptide(L)' 'MDGVPMFGSARDFGNIGAGIVAGRKGLSWEQARLGFDALESWQRGRITKEGVPSQKAQKLGYTIGVRLRKVD' A
#
# COMPACT_ATOMS: atom_id res chain seq x y z
N MET A 1 -2.53 26.55 -0.46
CA MET A 1 -1.28 25.83 -0.75
C MET A 1 -1.42 25.32 -2.16
N ASP A 2 -1.00 26.13 -3.13
CA ASP A 2 -1.13 25.86 -4.56
C ASP A 2 0.21 25.30 -5.09
N GLY A 3 0.15 24.15 -5.76
CA GLY A 3 1.12 23.78 -6.79
C GLY A 3 2.54 23.41 -6.37
N VAL A 4 2.78 22.89 -5.15
CA VAL A 4 4.08 22.24 -4.87
C VAL A 4 4.09 20.90 -5.61
N PRO A 5 5.08 20.61 -6.47
CA PRO A 5 5.20 19.29 -7.09
C PRO A 5 5.33 18.25 -5.98
N MET A 6 4.32 17.40 -5.84
CA MET A 6 4.38 16.28 -4.90
C MET A 6 5.28 15.21 -5.51
N PHE A 7 6.53 15.19 -5.07
CA PHE A 7 7.50 14.17 -5.48
C PHE A 7 7.17 12.86 -4.76
N GLY A 8 6.37 12.01 -5.41
CA GLY A 8 6.19 10.62 -5.02
C GLY A 8 7.25 9.74 -5.68
N SER A 9 7.84 8.81 -4.94
CA SER A 9 8.76 7.84 -5.55
C SER A 9 7.98 6.81 -6.38
N ALA A 10 8.60 6.21 -7.40
CA ALA A 10 8.00 5.11 -8.15
C ALA A 10 7.51 3.97 -7.23
N ARG A 11 8.21 3.74 -6.11
CA ARG A 11 7.81 2.79 -5.07
C ARG A 11 6.49 3.18 -4.40
N ASP A 12 6.26 4.45 -4.12
CA ASP A 12 5.01 4.92 -3.50
C ASP A 12 3.81 4.66 -4.41
N PHE A 13 3.94 4.90 -5.72
CA PHE A 13 2.90 4.58 -6.69
C PHE A 13 2.60 3.07 -6.76
N GLY A 14 3.63 2.23 -6.79
CA GLY A 14 3.47 0.77 -6.73
C GLY A 14 2.77 0.31 -5.44
N ASN A 15 3.15 0.90 -4.31
CA ASN A 15 2.55 0.63 -3.01
C ASN A 15 1.06 1.03 -2.94
N ILE A 16 0.70 2.17 -3.52
CA ILE A 16 -0.72 2.57 -3.68
C ILE A 16 -1.45 1.52 -4.52
N GLY A 17 -0.90 1.11 -5.66
CA GLY A 17 -1.50 0.08 -6.53
C GLY A 17 -1.73 -1.25 -5.80
N ALA A 18 -0.72 -1.73 -5.08
CA ALA A 18 -0.81 -2.96 -4.28
C ALA A 18 -1.90 -2.84 -3.19
N GLY A 19 -1.98 -1.68 -2.54
CA GLY A 19 -3.07 -1.36 -1.62
C GLY A 19 -4.45 -1.45 -2.27
N ILE A 20 -4.64 -0.82 -3.44
CA ILE A 20 -5.93 -0.83 -4.17
C ILE A 20 -6.37 -2.26 -4.45
N VAL A 21 -5.47 -3.10 -4.94
CA VAL A 21 -5.75 -4.51 -5.23
C VAL A 21 -6.18 -5.25 -3.96
N ALA A 22 -5.44 -5.10 -2.85
CA ALA A 22 -5.78 -5.73 -1.58
C ALA A 22 -7.16 -5.31 -1.06
N GLY A 23 -7.47 -4.00 -1.12
CA GLY A 23 -8.76 -3.47 -0.71
C GLY A 23 -9.91 -3.95 -1.60
N ARG A 24 -9.72 -4.02 -2.91
CA ARG A 24 -10.70 -4.56 -3.87
C ARG A 24 -10.96 -6.06 -3.66
N LYS A 25 -9.92 -6.82 -3.30
CA LYS A 25 -10.04 -8.25 -2.98
C LYS A 25 -10.67 -8.52 -1.63
N GLY A 26 -10.94 -7.48 -0.83
CA GLY A 26 -11.66 -7.61 0.43
C GLY A 26 -10.84 -8.13 1.59
N LEU A 27 -9.52 -8.13 1.46
CA LEU A 27 -8.62 -8.43 2.58
C LEU A 27 -8.84 -7.40 3.69
N SER A 28 -8.63 -7.80 4.95
CA SER A 28 -8.50 -6.82 6.03
C SER A 28 -7.19 -6.03 5.88
N TRP A 29 -7.12 -4.85 6.48
CA TRP A 29 -5.89 -4.05 6.45
C TRP A 29 -4.72 -4.79 7.11
N GLU A 30 -5.00 -5.57 8.16
CA GLU A 30 -3.99 -6.37 8.86
C GLU A 30 -3.45 -7.49 7.98
N GLN A 31 -4.31 -8.21 7.25
CA GLN A 31 -3.90 -9.23 6.29
C GLN A 31 -3.05 -8.64 5.17
N ALA A 32 -3.48 -7.49 4.61
CA ALA A 32 -2.72 -6.79 3.58
C ALA A 32 -1.34 -6.38 4.11
N ARG A 33 -1.29 -5.81 5.32
CA ARG A 33 -0.04 -5.35 5.95
C ARG A 33 0.93 -6.50 6.23
N LEU A 34 0.42 -7.63 6.72
CA LEU A 34 1.21 -8.83 6.91
C LEU A 34 1.82 -9.32 5.58
N GLY A 35 1.03 -9.34 4.51
CA GLY A 35 1.51 -9.69 3.18
C GLY A 35 2.61 -8.76 2.66
N PHE A 36 2.44 -7.44 2.85
CA PHE A 36 3.46 -6.45 2.46
C PHE A 36 4.76 -6.61 3.25
N ASP A 37 4.70 -6.84 4.57
CA ASP A 37 5.90 -7.07 5.37
C ASP A 37 6.59 -8.40 5.06
N ALA A 38 5.83 -9.45 4.73
CA ALA A 38 6.38 -10.71 4.27
C ALA A 38 7.13 -10.55 2.93
N LEU A 39 6.54 -9.79 1.99
CA LEU A 39 7.19 -9.48 0.71
C LEU A 39 8.47 -8.68 0.89
N GLU A 40 8.46 -7.60 1.70
CA GLU A 40 9.65 -6.81 1.99
C GLU A 40 10.73 -7.67 2.68
N SER A 41 10.34 -8.51 3.63
CA SER A 41 11.27 -9.45 4.28
C SER A 41 11.94 -10.39 3.29
N TRP A 42 11.16 -10.94 2.37
CA TRP A 42 11.67 -11.83 1.32
C TRP A 42 12.61 -11.09 0.37
N GLN A 43 12.25 -9.90 -0.10
CA GLN A 43 13.07 -9.08 -1.00
C GLN A 43 14.40 -8.65 -0.37
N ARG A 44 14.43 -8.46 0.96
CA ARG A 44 15.63 -8.08 1.70
C ARG A 44 16.43 -9.27 2.22
N GLY A 45 15.92 -10.50 2.10
CA GLY A 45 16.55 -11.70 2.64
C GLY A 45 16.65 -11.73 4.17
N ARG A 46 15.89 -10.89 4.88
CA ARG A 46 15.87 -10.80 6.35
C ARG A 46 14.53 -10.30 6.83
N ILE A 47 14.14 -10.67 8.05
CA ILE A 47 12.89 -10.19 8.66
C ILE A 47 12.94 -8.66 8.77
N THR A 48 12.04 -8.00 8.05
CA THR A 48 11.94 -6.54 8.04
C THR A 48 10.51 -6.11 7.73
N LYS A 49 10.25 -4.81 7.86
CA LYS A 49 8.93 -4.22 7.64
C LYS A 49 9.08 -3.03 6.72
N GLU A 50 8.03 -2.76 5.96
CA GLU A 50 7.96 -1.58 5.11
C GLU A 50 8.16 -0.29 5.92
N GLY A 51 8.87 0.67 5.34
CA GLY A 51 9.07 1.99 5.97
C GLY A 51 7.78 2.78 6.09
N VAL A 52 7.70 3.71 7.04
CA VAL A 52 6.49 4.53 7.28
C VAL A 52 5.91 5.18 6.00
N PRO A 53 6.71 5.72 5.05
CA PRO A 53 6.19 6.24 3.79
C PRO A 53 5.48 5.17 2.95
N SER A 54 6.11 4.01 2.74
CA SER A 54 5.53 2.86 2.03
C SER A 54 4.21 2.42 2.67
N GLN A 55 4.15 2.33 4.00
CA GLN A 55 2.93 1.93 4.71
C GLN A 55 1.79 2.92 4.48
N LYS A 56 2.09 4.22 4.46
CA LYS A 56 1.09 5.27 4.19
C LYS A 56 0.57 5.16 2.75
N ALA A 57 1.46 4.94 1.78
CA ALA A 57 1.10 4.72 0.38
C ALA A 57 0.21 3.47 0.21
N GLN A 58 0.59 2.34 0.82
CA GLN A 58 -0.21 1.10 0.86
C GLN A 58 -1.58 1.34 1.47
N LYS A 59 -1.66 2.06 2.60
CA LYS A 59 -2.92 2.33 3.30
C LYS A 59 -3.85 3.24 2.50
N LEU A 60 -3.29 4.27 1.85
CA LEU A 60 -4.04 5.13 0.94
C LEU A 60 -4.68 4.31 -0.19
N GLY A 61 -3.87 3.48 -0.86
CA GLY A 61 -4.35 2.58 -1.91
C GLY A 61 -5.44 1.62 -1.39
N TYR A 62 -5.21 1.00 -0.25
CA TYR A 62 -6.18 0.10 0.39
C TYR A 62 -7.51 0.78 0.66
N THR A 63 -7.52 1.99 1.22
CA THR A 63 -8.76 2.73 1.46
C THR A 63 -9.49 3.04 0.17
N ILE A 64 -8.77 3.42 -0.90
CA ILE A 64 -9.37 3.60 -2.23
C ILE A 64 -9.99 2.29 -2.72
N GLY A 65 -9.25 1.18 -2.66
CA GLY A 65 -9.73 -0.14 -3.09
C GLY A 65 -10.97 -0.62 -2.33
N VAL A 66 -11.00 -0.44 -1.01
CA VAL A 66 -12.18 -0.77 -0.18
C VAL A 66 -13.40 0.06 -0.56
N ARG A 67 -13.22 1.35 -0.86
CA ARG A 67 -14.32 2.21 -1.32
C ARG A 67 -14.85 1.75 -2.67
N LEU A 68 -13.96 1.47 -3.61
CA LEU A 68 -14.34 1.00 -4.95
C LEU A 68 -15.09 -0.34 -4.89
N ARG A 69 -14.69 -1.28 -4.02
CA ARG A 69 -15.39 -2.56 -3.82
C ARG A 69 -16.85 -2.39 -3.36
N LYS A 70 -17.16 -1.34 -2.60
CA LYS A 70 -18.54 -1.08 -2.11
C LYS A 70 -19.44 -0.46 -3.18
N VAL A 71 -18.87 -0.05 -4.31
CA VAL A 71 -19.59 0.57 -5.43
C VAL A 71 -19.94 -0.46 -6.52
N ASP A 72 -19.40 -1.68 -6.42
CA ASP A 72 -19.77 -2.84 -7.24
C ASP A 72 -20.95 -3.60 -6.61
#